data_AF-A0A7T8IGF6-F1
#
_entry.id   AF-A0A7T8IGF6-F1
#
_cell.length_a   1.000
_cell.length_b   1.000
_cell.length_c   1.000
_cell.angle_alpha   90.00
_cell.angle_beta   90.00
_cell.angle_gamma   90.00
#
_symmetry.space_group_name_H-M   'P 1'
#
loop_
_entity.id
_entity.type
_entity.pdbx_description
1 polymer ?
#
loop_
_entity_poly.entity_id
_entity_poly.type
_entity_poly.pdbx_seq_one_letter_code
_entity_poly.pdbx_strand_id
1 'polypeptide(L)' 'MVKIIKSVHVMILFLILFHVVSDVILKKGEFRCFEDADCHKILFCSPPSKPRCLNKRYCLCN' A
#
# COMPACT_ATOMS: atom_id res chain seq x y z
N MET A 1 -27.67 -27.40 -3.05
CA MET A 1 -27.07 -26.46 -4.04
C MET A 1 -27.16 -24.99 -3.62
N VAL A 2 -28.35 -24.45 -3.29
CA VAL A 2 -28.54 -23.01 -2.93
C VAL A 2 -27.64 -22.51 -1.79
N LYS A 3 -27.38 -23.34 -0.76
CA LYS A 3 -26.47 -22.99 0.35
C LYS A 3 -25.01 -22.83 -0.10
N ILE A 4 -24.55 -23.66 -1.02
CA ILE A 4 -23.18 -23.59 -1.56
C ILE A 4 -23.03 -22.34 -2.43
N ILE A 5 -24.03 -22.04 -3.26
CA ILE A 5 -24.06 -20.83 -4.10
C ILE A 5 -23.99 -19.56 -3.24
N LYS A 6 -24.75 -19.50 -2.14
CA LYS A 6 -24.68 -18.39 -1.18
C LYS A 6 -23.29 -18.26 -0.53
N SER A 7 -22.67 -19.38 -0.15
CA SER A 7 -21.33 -19.38 0.46
C SER A 7 -20.26 -18.83 -0.50
N VAL A 8 -20.28 -19.29 -1.76
CA VAL A 8 -19.38 -18.80 -2.81
C VAL A 8 -19.57 -17.30 -3.05
N HIS A 9 -20.81 -16.83 -3.06
CA HIS A 9 -21.10 -15.40 -3.21
C HIS A 9 -20.51 -14.54 -2.09
N VAL A 10 -20.64 -14.98 -0.84
CA VAL A 10 -20.05 -14.28 0.32
C VAL A 10 -18.52 -14.27 0.21
N MET A 11 -17.90 -15.39 -0.17
CA MET A 11 -16.45 -15.49 -0.35
C MET A 11 -15.94 -14.53 -1.43
N ILE A 12 -16.64 -14.45 -2.57
CA ILE A 12 -16.30 -13.50 -3.65
C ILE A 12 -16.42 -12.06 -3.16
N LEU A 13 -17.47 -11.74 -2.41
CA LEU A 13 -17.64 -10.41 -1.82
C LEU A 13 -16.48 -10.04 -0.90
N PHE A 14 -16.05 -10.97 -0.04
CA PHE A 14 -14.88 -10.79 0.82
C PHE A 14 -13.60 -10.57 0.02
N LEU A 15 -13.38 -11.32 -1.06
CA LEU A 15 -12.21 -11.14 -1.92
C LEU A 15 -12.20 -9.77 -2.62
N ILE A 16 -13.37 -9.30 -3.09
CA ILE A 16 -13.50 -7.97 -3.71
C ILE A 16 -13.20 -6.87 -2.67
N LEU A 17 -13.80 -6.97 -1.48
CA LEU A 17 -13.55 -6.03 -0.38
C LEU A 17 -12.07 -6.03 0.03
N PHE A 18 -11.46 -7.21 0.17
CA PHE A 18 -10.05 -7.36 0.49
C PHE A 18 -9.15 -6.74 -0.58
N HIS A 19 -9.48 -6.93 -1.86
CA HIS A 19 -8.74 -6.33 -2.97
C HIS A 19 -8.85 -4.80 -2.95
N VAL A 20 -10.04 -4.23 -2.71
CA VAL A 20 -10.22 -2.77 -2.63
C VAL A 20 -9.45 -2.19 -1.44
N VAL A 21 -9.54 -2.82 -0.27
CA VAL A 21 -8.79 -2.39 0.91
C VAL A 21 -7.29 -2.49 0.68
N SER A 22 -6.83 -3.59 0.08
CA SER A 22 -5.42 -3.77 -0.26
C SER A 22 -4.97 -2.73 -1.28
N ASP A 23 -5.73 -2.46 -2.33
CA ASP A 23 -5.39 -1.42 -3.33
C ASP A 23 -5.35 -0.02 -2.71
N VAL A 24 -6.27 0.31 -1.81
CA VAL A 24 -6.27 1.61 -1.10
C VAL A 24 -5.09 1.71 -0.13
N ILE A 25 -4.79 0.67 0.64
CA ILE A 25 -3.66 0.62 1.57
C ILE A 25 -2.34 0.61 0.79
N LEU A 26 -2.25 -0.14 -0.31
CA LEU A 26 -1.06 -0.27 -1.14
C LEU A 26 -0.84 0.99 -1.99
N LYS A 27 -1.89 1.66 -2.49
CA LYS A 27 -1.76 2.96 -3.19
C LYS A 27 -1.50 4.11 -2.22
N LYS A 28 -1.99 4.06 -0.98
CA LYS A 28 -1.56 4.98 0.08
C LYS A 28 -0.17 4.66 0.62
N GLY A 29 0.24 3.39 0.56
CA GLY A 29 1.51 2.86 1.06
C GLY A 29 2.63 2.84 0.02
N GLU A 30 2.32 2.98 -1.28
CA GLU A 30 3.25 3.49 -2.27
C GLU A 30 3.50 4.95 -1.86
N PHE A 31 4.51 5.16 -1.03
CA PHE A 31 5.12 6.45 -0.77
C PHE A 31 5.73 6.98 -2.07
N ARG A 32 4.85 7.31 -3.02
CA ARG A 32 5.20 7.93 -4.28
C ARG A 32 5.76 9.27 -3.95
N CYS A 33 7.03 9.41 -4.24
CA CYS A 33 7.79 10.61 -4.06
C CYS A 33 8.22 11.09 -5.43
N PHE A 34 8.25 12.39 -5.64
CA PHE A 34 8.93 12.98 -6.78
C PHE A 34 10.30 13.49 -6.36
N GLU A 35 10.44 13.84 -5.09
CA GLU A 35 11.62 14.45 -4.48
C GLU A 35 11.88 13.87 -3.08
N ASP A 36 13.12 13.95 -2.59
CA ASP A 36 13.51 13.43 -1.26
C ASP A 36 12.71 14.09 -0.10
N ALA A 37 12.25 15.33 -0.31
CA ALA A 37 11.44 16.07 0.65
C ALA A 37 10.04 15.47 0.85
N ASP A 38 9.49 14.80 -0.16
CA ASP A 38 8.22 14.08 -0.02
C ASP A 38 8.38 12.97 1.01
N CYS A 39 9.50 12.25 0.97
CA CYS A 39 9.78 11.13 1.87
C CYS A 39 9.96 11.55 3.33
N HIS A 40 10.49 12.75 3.61
CA HIS A 40 10.66 13.25 4.97
C HIS A 40 9.33 13.47 5.71
N LYS A 41 8.21 13.63 4.99
CA LYS A 41 6.88 13.83 5.59
C LYS A 41 6.20 12.53 6.02
N ILE A 42 6.69 11.40 5.53
CA ILE A 42 5.98 10.11 5.54
C ILE A 42 6.82 8.98 6.11
N LEU A 43 8.16 9.07 6.01
CA LEU A 43 9.08 8.03 6.42
C LEU A 43 10.16 8.61 7.35
N PHE A 44 10.27 8.07 8.55
CA PHE A 44 11.34 8.40 9.50
C PHE A 44 12.41 7.31 9.46
N CYS A 45 13.67 7.69 9.24
CA CYS A 45 14.80 6.76 9.19
C CYS A 45 15.68 6.88 10.44
N SER A 46 16.21 5.76 10.90
CA SER A 46 17.18 5.76 12.01
C SER A 46 18.51 6.39 11.56
N PRO A 47 19.14 7.25 12.36
CA PRO A 47 20.46 7.80 12.05
C PRO A 47 21.51 6.68 11.86
N PRO A 48 22.43 6.76 10.87
CA PRO A 48 22.73 7.89 9.99
C PRO A 48 21.91 7.95 8.69
N SER A 49 21.05 6.96 8.44
CA SER A 49 20.30 6.85 7.18
C SER A 49 19.27 7.95 7.03
N LYS A 50 19.07 8.43 5.81
CA LYS A 50 18.09 9.47 5.48
C LYS A 50 17.05 8.95 4.50
N PRO A 51 15.78 9.36 4.62
CA PRO A 51 14.76 8.98 3.66
C PRO A 51 15.07 9.66 2.31
N ARG A 52 15.17 8.87 1.26
CA ARG A 52 15.40 9.28 -0.12
C ARG A 52 14.33 8.74 -1.05
N CYS A 53 14.07 9.48 -2.11
CA CYS A 53 13.18 9.09 -3.17
C CYS A 53 13.94 8.32 -4.27
N LEU A 54 13.67 7.02 -4.36
CA LEU A 54 14.22 6.16 -5.39
C LEU A 54 13.35 6.23 -6.64
N ASN A 55 13.97 6.52 -7.79
CA ASN A 55 13.35 6.51 -9.12
C ASN A 55 12.05 7.33 -9.23
N LYS A 56 11.92 8.40 -8.43
CA LYS A 56 10.71 9.24 -8.37
C LYS A 56 9.43 8.42 -8.15
N ARG A 57 9.54 7.37 -7.32
CA ARG A 57 8.46 6.41 -7.18
C ARG A 57 8.35 5.78 -5.80
N TYR A 58 9.46 5.59 -5.09
CA TYR A 58 9.43 4.94 -3.78
C TYR A 58 10.37 5.61 -2.79
N CYS A 59 9.88 5.91 -1.59
CA CYS A 59 10.72 6.33 -0.49
C CYS A 59 11.43 5.14 0.17
N LEU A 60 12.75 5.25 0.35
CA LEU A 60 13.60 4.28 1.04
C LEU A 60 14.55 4.98 2.00
N CYS A 61 14.93 4.32 3.09
CA CYS A 61 16.02 4.76 3.95
C CYS A 61 17.35 4.32 3.34
N ASN A 62 18.25 5.26 3.11
CA ASN A 62 19.61 5.00 2.66
C ASN A 62 20.61 5.63 3.62
#